data_AF-W8BXS8-F1
#
_entry.id   AF-W8BXS8-F1
#
_cell.length_a   1.000
_cell.length_b   1.000
_cell.length_c   1.000
_cell.angle_alpha   90.00
_cell.angle_beta   90.00
_cell.angle_gamma   90.00
#
_symmetry.space_group_name_H-M   'P 1'
#
loop_
_entity.id
_entity.type
_entity.pdbx_description
1 polymer ?
#
loop_
_entity_poly.entity_id
_entity_poly.type
_entity_poly.pdbx_seq_one_letter_code
_entity_poly.pdbx_strand_id
1 'polypeptide(L)'
;MYFSFGFPARFVSTFLSTDRDSKDKDKEKASNNQLAVPRLSVCADAQKVDRAKLAQTEFNIIEFDPDTFRVLLDYLHTGTCPLTCVSIPGLLCAAEHYDLPELLQACFHHCKQFLRIEVVCPMLISLENYCWRYTSASELVNMILSFVENKAHALFKCPEYLNLSESMVQMIMNRELQTPEIRKFEAMLMWAKNKVAKMKNHPNKDTQFEFECIMERLTRDLNLCRISPSELLAVVLPSKALKNERIMETLMMQVNLGTYRMQELDEYRQRLRSQESAEATVQVHRGG
;
A
#
# COMPACT_ATOMS: atom_id res chain seq x y z
N MET A 1 -3.78 15.69 17.79
CA MET A 1 -3.51 16.95 17.10
C MET A 1 -4.50 17.03 15.95
N TYR A 2 -5.62 17.73 16.14
CA TYR A 2 -6.69 17.85 15.16
C TYR A 2 -6.34 18.99 14.20
N PHE A 3 -6.20 18.69 12.91
CA PHE A 3 -6.15 19.72 11.88
C PHE A 3 -7.37 19.55 10.97
N SER A 4 -8.38 20.40 11.22
CA SER A 4 -9.38 20.77 10.23
C SER A 4 -8.70 21.62 9.17
N PHE A 5 -8.85 21.27 7.90
CA PHE A 5 -8.67 22.21 6.80
C PHE A 5 -9.76 22.03 5.75
N GLY A 6 -10.34 23.16 5.37
CA GLY A 6 -11.59 23.30 4.66
C GLY A 6 -11.55 22.87 3.19
N PHE A 7 -12.71 22.39 2.76
CA PHE A 7 -13.10 22.16 1.37
C PHE A 7 -13.08 23.46 0.54
N PRO A 8 -12.84 23.33 -0.77
CA PRO A 8 -13.56 24.15 -1.74
C PRO A 8 -14.23 23.33 -2.85
N ALA A 9 -15.44 23.80 -3.17
CA ALA A 9 -16.21 23.67 -4.42
C ALA A 9 -16.55 22.26 -4.96
N ARG A 10 -17.81 21.86 -4.75
CA ARG A 10 -18.52 20.80 -5.49
C ARG A 10 -18.78 21.25 -6.92
N PHE A 11 -18.54 20.38 -7.91
CA PHE A 11 -19.00 20.56 -9.28
C PHE A 11 -20.35 19.85 -9.43
N VAL A 12 -21.43 20.61 -9.51
CA VAL A 12 -22.75 20.02 -9.80
C VAL A 12 -22.81 19.76 -11.30
N SER A 13 -22.59 18.51 -11.72
CA SER A 13 -22.93 18.07 -13.07
C SER A 13 -24.44 17.82 -13.15
N THR A 14 -25.16 18.60 -13.96
CA THR A 14 -26.57 18.31 -14.30
C THR A 14 -26.65 17.98 -15.77
N PHE A 15 -26.97 16.72 -16.08
CA PHE A 15 -27.25 16.26 -17.44
C PHE A 15 -28.75 16.35 -17.74
N LEU A 16 -29.05 17.05 -18.84
CA LEU A 16 -30.25 17.05 -19.71
C LEU A 16 -31.66 17.17 -19.11
N SER A 17 -32.42 18.17 -19.58
CA SER A 17 -33.62 17.94 -20.41
C SER A 17 -34.33 19.22 -20.90
N THR A 18 -34.40 19.33 -22.23
CA THR A 18 -35.56 19.73 -23.08
C THR A 18 -36.07 21.18 -23.10
N ASP A 19 -35.85 21.80 -24.26
CA ASP A 19 -36.50 23.03 -24.76
C ASP A 19 -38.03 22.99 -24.66
N ARG A 20 -38.63 24.09 -24.19
CA ARG A 20 -39.95 24.55 -24.62
C ARG A 20 -39.99 26.07 -24.70
N ASP A 21 -40.24 26.53 -25.93
CA ASP A 21 -40.51 27.89 -26.37
C ASP A 21 -41.52 28.67 -25.51
N SER A 22 -41.27 29.97 -25.34
CA SER A 22 -42.30 31.00 -25.26
C SER A 22 -41.74 32.37 -25.67
N LYS A 23 -42.28 32.90 -26.77
CA LYS A 23 -42.14 34.27 -27.30
C LYS A 23 -42.43 35.34 -26.24
N ASP A 24 -41.63 36.41 -26.20
CA ASP A 24 -42.15 37.77 -26.42
C ASP A 24 -41.05 38.83 -26.66
N LYS A 25 -41.52 39.97 -27.19
CA LYS A 25 -40.88 40.97 -28.06
C LYS A 25 -39.89 41.99 -27.46
N ASP A 26 -38.99 42.41 -28.36
CA ASP A 26 -38.39 43.74 -28.61
C ASP A 26 -37.71 44.56 -27.48
N LYS A 27 -36.37 44.70 -27.61
CA LYS A 27 -35.72 46.00 -27.91
C LYS A 27 -34.22 45.84 -28.19
N GLU A 28 -33.80 46.37 -29.32
CA GLU A 28 -32.40 46.50 -29.76
C GLU A 28 -31.52 47.17 -28.71
N LYS A 29 -30.35 46.56 -28.44
CA LYS A 29 -29.09 47.30 -28.20
C LYS A 29 -27.87 46.39 -28.30
N ALA A 30 -26.93 46.85 -29.13
CA ALA A 30 -25.52 46.51 -29.21
C ALA A 30 -25.18 45.03 -29.52
N SER A 31 -24.85 44.82 -30.80
CA SER A 31 -23.99 43.74 -31.30
C SER A 31 -22.77 43.56 -30.39
N ASN A 32 -22.81 42.51 -29.57
CA ASN A 32 -21.63 41.91 -29.00
C ASN A 32 -21.61 40.48 -29.53
N ASN A 33 -20.69 40.19 -30.45
CA ASN A 33 -20.43 38.84 -30.96
C ASN A 33 -19.91 37.99 -29.79
N GLN A 34 -20.80 37.50 -28.95
CA GLN A 34 -20.52 36.40 -28.04
C GLN A 34 -20.55 35.13 -28.88
N LEU A 35 -19.36 34.70 -29.31
CA LEU A 35 -19.13 33.32 -29.72
C LEU A 35 -19.77 32.42 -28.66
N ALA A 36 -20.70 31.57 -29.10
CA ALA A 36 -21.37 30.60 -28.26
C ALA A 36 -20.32 29.64 -27.69
N VAL A 37 -19.83 29.93 -26.49
CA VAL A 37 -18.95 29.03 -25.76
C VAL A 37 -19.82 27.84 -25.31
N PRO A 38 -19.51 26.60 -25.71
CA PRO A 38 -20.19 25.43 -25.16
C PRO A 38 -20.07 25.51 -23.64
N ARG A 39 -21.20 25.46 -22.93
CA ARG A 39 -21.26 25.52 -21.47
C ARG A 39 -20.68 24.24 -20.85
N LEU A 40 -19.36 24.05 -20.94
CA LEU A 40 -18.68 22.97 -20.23
C LEU A 40 -18.31 23.35 -18.79
N SER A 41 -18.43 24.62 -18.40
CA SER A 41 -18.55 25.02 -17.00
C SER A 41 -18.86 26.51 -16.90
N VAL A 42 -19.80 26.87 -16.03
CA VAL A 42 -20.03 28.26 -15.65
C VAL A 42 -19.22 28.50 -14.38
N CYS A 43 -18.13 29.27 -14.45
CA CYS A 43 -17.42 29.70 -13.25
C CYS A 43 -18.41 30.44 -12.32
N ALA A 44 -18.75 29.84 -11.18
CA ALA A 44 -19.71 30.39 -10.24
C ALA A 44 -19.25 31.74 -9.65
N ASP A 45 -17.93 32.00 -9.62
CA ASP A 45 -17.32 33.22 -9.11
C ASP A 45 -16.46 33.93 -10.19
N ALA A 46 -17.10 34.53 -11.19
CA ALA A 46 -16.41 35.30 -12.25
C ALA A 46 -15.49 36.42 -11.70
N GLN A 47 -15.72 36.88 -10.46
CA GLN A 47 -14.93 37.91 -9.78
C GLN A 47 -13.60 37.41 -9.18
N LYS A 48 -13.38 36.09 -9.07
CA LYS A 48 -12.12 35.50 -8.58
C LYS A 48 -11.17 35.07 -9.70
N VAL A 49 -11.58 35.24 -10.96
CA VAL A 49 -10.77 34.84 -12.11
C VAL A 49 -9.74 35.94 -12.37
N ASP A 50 -8.49 35.63 -12.07
CA ASP A 50 -7.35 36.52 -12.31
C ASP A 50 -7.24 36.86 -13.80
N ARG A 51 -7.41 38.15 -14.14
CA ARG A 51 -7.38 38.63 -15.54
C ARG A 51 -6.05 38.33 -16.24
N ALA A 52 -4.95 38.21 -15.50
CA ALA A 52 -3.66 37.80 -16.05
C ALA A 52 -3.65 36.32 -16.46
N LYS A 53 -4.41 35.47 -15.76
CA LYS A 53 -4.61 34.06 -16.14
C LYS A 53 -5.59 33.89 -17.30
N LEU A 54 -6.57 34.79 -17.46
CA LEU A 54 -7.45 34.80 -18.65
C LEU A 54 -6.72 35.09 -19.96
N ALA A 55 -5.60 35.83 -19.91
CA ALA A 55 -4.80 36.15 -21.09
C ALA A 55 -3.82 35.00 -21.47
N GLN A 56 -3.74 33.94 -20.67
CA GLN A 56 -2.92 32.78 -20.98
C GLN A 56 -3.58 31.98 -22.10
N THR A 57 -2.84 31.76 -23.19
CA THR A 57 -3.26 30.91 -24.32
C THR A 57 -3.04 29.43 -24.03
N GLU A 58 -2.25 29.11 -23.00
CA GLU A 58 -1.87 27.76 -22.61
C GLU A 58 -2.05 27.60 -21.10
N PHE A 59 -2.63 26.47 -20.69
CA PHE A 59 -2.76 26.08 -19.30
C PHE A 59 -2.00 24.78 -19.07
N ASN A 60 -0.99 24.81 -18.20
CA ASN A 60 -0.17 23.64 -17.89
C ASN A 60 -0.81 22.79 -16.81
N ILE A 61 -1.14 21.55 -17.16
CA ILE A 61 -1.65 20.53 -16.24
C ILE A 61 -0.44 19.74 -15.74
N ILE A 62 -0.26 19.70 -14.43
CA ILE A 62 0.92 19.10 -13.76
C ILE A 62 0.55 17.92 -12.85
N GLU A 63 -0.75 17.73 -12.61
CA GLU A 63 -1.30 16.76 -11.67
C GLU A 63 -1.27 15.34 -12.24
N PHE A 64 -1.34 15.20 -13.57
CA PHE A 64 -1.47 13.93 -14.27
C PHE A 64 -0.46 13.83 -15.41
N ASP A 65 0.00 12.61 -15.68
CA ASP A 65 0.79 12.34 -16.86
C ASP A 65 -0.05 12.47 -18.16
N PRO A 66 0.61 12.70 -19.31
CA PRO A 66 -0.10 12.90 -20.57
C PRO A 66 -1.03 11.75 -20.98
N ASP A 67 -0.67 10.50 -20.64
CA ASP A 67 -1.46 9.33 -21.04
C ASP A 67 -2.74 9.24 -20.22
N THR A 68 -2.65 9.40 -18.89
CA THR A 68 -3.81 9.48 -18.00
C THR A 68 -4.75 10.62 -18.43
N PHE A 69 -4.19 11.80 -18.70
CA PHE A 69 -4.99 12.95 -19.09
C PHE A 69 -5.65 12.77 -20.45
N ARG A 70 -4.97 12.14 -21.42
CA ARG A 70 -5.57 11.83 -22.72
C ARG A 70 -6.76 10.88 -22.60
N VAL A 71 -6.64 9.82 -21.80
CA VAL A 71 -7.75 8.87 -21.57
C VAL A 71 -8.94 9.57 -20.91
N LEU A 72 -8.69 10.50 -20.00
CA LEU A 72 -9.73 11.33 -19.40
C LEU A 72 -10.42 12.22 -20.45
N LEU A 73 -9.65 12.89 -21.32
CA LEU A 73 -10.22 13.72 -22.39
C LEU A 73 -11.09 12.89 -23.34
N ASP A 74 -10.63 11.70 -23.73
CA ASP A 74 -11.41 10.78 -24.57
C ASP A 74 -12.74 10.40 -23.89
N TYR A 75 -12.71 10.16 -22.58
CA TYR A 75 -13.94 9.95 -21.79
C TYR A 75 -14.87 11.16 -21.80
N LEU A 76 -14.34 12.37 -21.59
CA LEU A 76 -15.14 13.60 -21.58
C LEU A 76 -15.78 13.90 -22.94
N HIS A 77 -15.08 13.56 -24.03
CA HIS A 77 -15.59 13.78 -25.40
C HIS A 77 -16.58 12.71 -25.86
N THR A 78 -16.38 11.44 -25.47
CA THR A 78 -17.15 10.31 -26.03
C THR A 78 -18.09 9.65 -25.04
N GLY A 79 -17.96 9.94 -23.75
CA GLY A 79 -18.63 9.22 -22.66
C GLY A 79 -18.05 7.83 -22.36
N THR A 80 -16.94 7.44 -23.00
CA THR A 80 -16.36 6.09 -22.86
C THR A 80 -14.84 6.11 -22.85
N CYS A 81 -14.22 5.21 -22.09
CA CYS A 81 -12.77 4.99 -22.15
C CYS A 81 -12.42 3.54 -21.72
N PRO A 82 -11.28 3.01 -22.16
CA PRO A 82 -10.83 1.69 -21.75
C PRO A 82 -10.33 1.69 -20.30
N LEU A 83 -10.88 0.79 -19.48
CA LEU A 83 -10.42 0.57 -18.12
C LEU A 83 -9.44 -0.61 -18.07
N THR A 84 -8.24 -0.36 -17.54
CA THR A 84 -7.23 -1.40 -17.27
C THR A 84 -6.65 -1.18 -15.89
N CYS A 85 -6.27 -2.25 -15.18
CA CYS A 85 -5.65 -2.12 -13.85
C CYS A 85 -4.40 -1.22 -13.85
N VAL A 86 -3.70 -1.09 -14.98
CA VAL A 86 -2.51 -0.23 -15.10
C VAL A 86 -2.91 1.26 -15.21
N SER A 87 -3.99 1.59 -15.92
CA SER A 87 -4.45 2.97 -16.10
C SER A 87 -5.34 3.47 -14.96
N ILE A 88 -5.97 2.56 -14.20
CA ILE A 88 -6.92 2.93 -13.14
C ILE A 88 -6.34 3.85 -12.07
N PRO A 89 -5.14 3.63 -11.50
CA PRO A 89 -4.59 4.54 -10.48
C PRO A 89 -4.64 6.02 -10.87
N GLY A 90 -4.14 6.38 -12.06
CA GLY A 90 -4.18 7.74 -12.56
C GLY A 90 -5.59 8.20 -12.89
N LEU A 91 -6.37 7.36 -13.58
CA LEU A 91 -7.72 7.71 -14.04
C LEU A 91 -8.71 7.90 -12.88
N LEU A 92 -8.60 7.10 -11.83
CA LEU A 92 -9.39 7.21 -10.60
C LEU A 92 -9.11 8.53 -9.89
N CYS A 93 -7.84 8.91 -9.76
CA CYS A 93 -7.47 10.19 -9.15
C CYS A 93 -7.92 11.38 -10.01
N ALA A 94 -7.85 11.26 -11.33
CA ALA A 94 -8.38 12.25 -12.26
C ALA A 94 -9.91 12.37 -12.15
N ALA A 95 -10.62 11.24 -12.04
CA ALA A 95 -12.07 11.24 -11.87
C ALA A 95 -12.50 11.92 -10.55
N GLU A 96 -11.77 11.72 -9.45
CA GLU A 96 -12.01 12.48 -8.21
C GLU A 96 -11.68 13.97 -8.39
N HIS A 97 -10.58 14.30 -9.05
CA HIS A 97 -10.13 15.69 -9.23
C HIS A 97 -11.11 16.53 -10.05
N TYR A 98 -11.69 15.95 -11.11
CA TYR A 98 -12.62 16.63 -12.02
C TYR A 98 -14.10 16.36 -11.70
N ASP A 99 -14.39 15.76 -10.54
CA ASP A 99 -15.76 15.47 -10.04
C ASP A 99 -16.60 14.64 -11.03
N LEU A 100 -16.05 13.49 -11.45
CA LEU A 100 -16.66 12.53 -12.37
C LEU A 100 -17.05 11.24 -11.63
N PRO A 101 -18.17 11.22 -10.88
CA PRO A 101 -18.52 10.13 -9.99
C PRO A 101 -18.80 8.81 -10.70
N GLU A 102 -19.36 8.82 -11.91
CA GLU A 102 -19.65 7.60 -12.68
C GLU A 102 -18.36 6.89 -13.11
N LEU A 103 -17.36 7.67 -13.57
CA LEU A 103 -16.05 7.14 -13.94
C LEU A 103 -15.31 6.62 -12.71
N LEU A 104 -15.37 7.36 -11.61
CA LEU A 104 -14.77 6.96 -10.33
C LEU A 104 -15.33 5.60 -9.86
N GLN A 105 -16.66 5.44 -9.91
CA GLN A 105 -17.33 4.19 -9.57
C GLN A 105 -16.94 3.05 -10.53
N ALA A 106 -16.86 3.33 -11.83
CA ALA A 106 -16.46 2.33 -12.83
C ALA A 106 -15.02 1.83 -12.59
N CYS A 107 -14.10 2.72 -12.21
CA CYS A 107 -12.72 2.35 -11.82
C CYS A 107 -12.70 1.37 -10.64
N PHE A 108 -13.42 1.67 -9.56
CA PHE A 108 -13.52 0.78 -8.39
C PHE A 108 -14.16 -0.56 -8.74
N HIS A 109 -15.24 -0.54 -9.53
CA HIS A 109 -15.91 -1.75 -9.96
C HIS A 109 -14.99 -2.64 -10.78
N HIS A 110 -14.28 -2.07 -11.75
CA HIS A 110 -13.32 -2.80 -12.59
C HIS A 110 -12.19 -3.42 -11.74
N CYS A 111 -11.60 -2.65 -10.83
CA CYS A 111 -10.60 -3.18 -9.91
C CYS A 111 -11.14 -4.35 -9.10
N LYS A 112 -12.34 -4.23 -8.52
CA LYS A 112 -12.93 -5.31 -7.71
C LYS A 112 -13.14 -6.60 -8.51
N GLN A 113 -13.45 -6.51 -9.80
CA GLN A 113 -13.70 -7.68 -10.64
C GLN A 113 -12.43 -8.29 -11.25
N PHE A 114 -11.45 -7.46 -11.62
CA PHE A 114 -10.33 -7.87 -12.45
C PHE A 114 -8.96 -7.76 -11.77
N LEU A 115 -8.89 -7.43 -10.48
CA LEU A 115 -7.62 -7.39 -9.74
C LEU A 115 -6.98 -8.78 -9.71
N ARG A 116 -5.74 -8.85 -10.22
CA ARG A 116 -4.89 -10.05 -10.22
C ARG A 116 -3.58 -9.75 -9.52
N ILE A 117 -2.89 -10.79 -9.07
CA ILE A 117 -1.67 -10.62 -8.26
C ILE A 117 -0.56 -9.93 -9.05
N GLU A 118 -0.47 -10.19 -10.35
CA GLU A 118 0.57 -9.65 -11.23
C GLU A 118 0.48 -8.12 -11.38
N VAL A 119 -0.72 -7.55 -11.22
CA VAL A 119 -0.95 -6.10 -11.36
C VAL A 119 -0.94 -5.37 -10.01
N VAL A 120 -0.97 -6.08 -8.87
CA VAL A 120 -1.01 -5.47 -7.53
C VAL A 120 0.20 -4.56 -7.29
N CYS A 121 1.42 -5.07 -7.46
CA CYS A 121 2.63 -4.28 -7.19
C CYS A 121 2.73 -3.05 -8.11
N PRO A 122 2.56 -3.15 -9.44
CA PRO A 122 2.51 -1.99 -10.32
C PRO A 122 1.46 -0.95 -9.90
N MET A 123 0.26 -1.38 -9.51
CA MET A 123 -0.80 -0.48 -9.05
C MET A 123 -0.42 0.26 -7.76
N LEU A 124 0.14 -0.44 -6.77
CA LEU A 124 0.58 0.18 -5.51
C LEU A 124 1.71 1.19 -5.74
N ILE A 125 2.65 0.90 -6.65
CA ILE A 125 3.71 1.84 -7.03
C ILE A 125 3.11 3.11 -7.66
N SER A 126 2.13 2.97 -8.55
CA SER A 126 1.48 4.11 -9.19
C SER A 126 0.69 4.95 -8.17
N LEU A 127 -0.05 4.29 -7.27
CA LEU A 127 -0.91 4.95 -6.28
C LEU A 127 -0.15 5.75 -5.23
N GLU A 128 1.09 5.38 -4.93
CA GLU A 128 1.90 6.05 -3.91
C GLU A 128 1.99 7.57 -4.11
N ASN A 129 2.07 8.03 -5.36
CA ASN A 129 2.16 9.46 -5.69
C ASN A 129 0.84 10.23 -5.46
N TYR A 130 -0.28 9.51 -5.31
CA TYR A 130 -1.62 10.08 -5.26
C TYR A 130 -2.25 10.01 -3.86
N CYS A 131 -1.85 9.06 -3.01
CA CYS A 131 -2.47 8.80 -1.71
C CYS A 131 -2.58 10.02 -0.78
N TRP A 132 -1.63 10.97 -0.86
CA TRP A 132 -1.64 12.19 -0.03
C TRP A 132 -2.63 13.26 -0.50
N ARG A 133 -3.09 13.18 -1.76
CA ARG A 133 -3.94 14.22 -2.37
C ARG A 133 -5.39 13.76 -2.56
N TYR A 134 -5.59 12.48 -2.82
CA TYR A 134 -6.88 11.94 -3.26
C TYR A 134 -7.38 10.87 -2.30
N THR A 135 -8.63 11.02 -1.86
CA THR A 135 -9.24 10.07 -0.89
C THR A 135 -9.47 8.72 -1.56
N SER A 136 -9.92 8.72 -2.81
CA SER A 136 -10.15 7.51 -3.59
C SER A 136 -8.88 6.68 -3.78
N ALA A 137 -7.71 7.31 -3.90
CA ALA A 137 -6.43 6.60 -3.99
C ALA A 137 -6.17 5.78 -2.73
N SER A 138 -6.41 6.38 -1.55
CA SER A 138 -6.27 5.69 -0.27
C SER A 138 -7.28 4.55 -0.11
N GLU A 139 -8.53 4.74 -0.56
CA GLU A 139 -9.55 3.69 -0.59
C GLU A 139 -9.16 2.54 -1.51
N LEU A 140 -8.61 2.83 -2.69
CA LEU A 140 -8.15 1.82 -3.63
C LEU A 140 -6.95 1.04 -3.08
N VAL A 141 -5.99 1.72 -2.43
CA VAL A 141 -4.89 1.03 -1.72
C VAL A 141 -5.44 0.08 -0.66
N ASN A 142 -6.40 0.52 0.16
CA ASN A 142 -7.02 -0.35 1.16
C ASN A 142 -7.71 -1.57 0.53
N MET A 143 -8.45 -1.38 -0.56
CA MET A 143 -9.09 -2.47 -1.30
C MET A 143 -8.04 -3.48 -1.82
N ILE A 144 -6.94 -2.99 -2.39
CA ILE A 144 -5.84 -3.83 -2.86
C ILE A 144 -5.19 -4.59 -1.70
N LEU A 145 -4.96 -3.94 -0.56
CA LEU A 145 -4.36 -4.58 0.61
C LEU A 145 -5.26 -5.68 1.20
N SER A 146 -6.58 -5.48 1.27
CA SER A 146 -7.52 -6.53 1.66
C SER A 146 -7.52 -7.72 0.70
N PHE A 147 -7.32 -7.49 -0.61
CA PHE A 147 -7.14 -8.58 -1.58
C PHE A 147 -5.84 -9.36 -1.35
N VAL A 148 -4.77 -8.68 -0.91
CA VAL A 148 -3.45 -9.27 -0.64
C VAL A 148 -3.43 -10.15 0.60
N GLU A 149 -4.27 -9.89 1.61
CA GLU A 149 -4.29 -10.63 2.89
C GLU A 149 -4.31 -12.15 2.69
N ASN A 150 -5.10 -12.65 1.75
CA ASN A 150 -5.21 -14.09 1.46
C ASN A 150 -4.23 -14.60 0.38
N LYS A 151 -3.39 -13.73 -0.19
CA LYS A 151 -2.53 -14.04 -1.35
C LYS A 151 -1.09 -13.57 -1.17
N ALA A 152 -0.70 -13.23 0.05
CA ALA A 152 0.63 -12.71 0.39
C ALA A 152 1.78 -13.57 -0.15
N HIS A 153 1.66 -14.90 -0.07
CA HIS A 153 2.68 -15.82 -0.57
C HIS A 153 2.90 -15.72 -2.09
N ALA A 154 1.85 -15.45 -2.87
CA ALA A 154 1.98 -15.22 -4.32
C ALA A 154 2.60 -13.85 -4.59
N LEU A 155 2.17 -12.82 -3.84
CA LEU A 155 2.70 -11.45 -3.96
C LEU A 155 4.21 -11.40 -3.72
N PHE A 156 4.72 -12.08 -2.69
CA PHE A 156 6.15 -12.08 -2.36
C PHE A 156 7.03 -12.74 -3.43
N LYS A 157 6.45 -13.51 -4.36
CA LYS A 157 7.16 -14.10 -5.50
C LYS A 157 7.21 -13.19 -6.72
N CYS A 158 6.41 -12.12 -6.75
CA CYS A 158 6.41 -11.18 -7.86
C CYS A 158 7.71 -10.36 -7.85
N PRO A 159 8.45 -10.26 -8.96
CA PRO A 159 9.67 -9.45 -9.02
C PRO A 159 9.40 -7.96 -8.76
N GLU A 160 8.21 -7.48 -9.13
CA GLU A 160 7.77 -6.10 -8.92
C GLU A 160 7.62 -5.74 -7.44
N TYR A 161 7.46 -6.73 -6.55
CA TYR A 161 7.45 -6.52 -5.09
C TYR A 161 8.72 -5.81 -4.62
N LEU A 162 9.87 -6.12 -5.23
CA LEU A 162 11.16 -5.53 -4.90
C LEU A 162 11.29 -4.06 -5.34
N ASN A 163 10.33 -3.54 -6.11
CA ASN A 163 10.27 -2.15 -6.55
C ASN A 163 9.33 -1.29 -5.71
N LEU A 164 8.57 -1.87 -4.79
CA LEU A 164 7.75 -1.12 -3.83
C LEU A 164 8.61 -0.21 -2.96
N SER A 165 8.03 0.91 -2.53
CA SER A 165 8.64 1.76 -1.51
C SER A 165 8.59 1.09 -0.14
N GLU A 166 9.38 1.61 0.79
CA GLU A 166 9.37 1.11 2.16
C GLU A 166 8.01 1.30 2.83
N SER A 167 7.35 2.43 2.57
CA SER A 167 6.02 2.72 3.12
C SER A 167 5.00 1.70 2.64
N MET A 168 4.99 1.35 1.35
CA MET A 168 4.10 0.33 0.82
C MET A 168 4.39 -1.06 1.40
N VAL A 169 5.67 -1.43 1.54
CA VAL A 169 6.04 -2.70 2.19
C VAL A 169 5.56 -2.74 3.64
N GLN A 170 5.76 -1.67 4.41
CA GLN A 170 5.26 -1.58 5.79
C GLN A 170 3.73 -1.70 5.84
N MET A 171 3.02 -1.02 4.94
CA MET A 171 1.55 -1.11 4.85
C MET A 171 1.07 -2.53 4.55
N ILE A 172 1.79 -3.29 3.72
CA ILE A 172 1.49 -4.71 3.45
C ILE A 172 1.77 -5.56 4.68
N MET A 173 2.93 -5.37 5.31
CA MET A 173 3.39 -6.21 6.44
C MET A 173 2.55 -6.03 7.70
N ASN A 174 1.97 -4.84 7.88
CA ASN A 174 1.08 -4.52 9.00
C ASN A 174 -0.36 -5.04 8.82
N ARG A 175 -0.64 -5.78 7.74
CA ARG A 175 -1.92 -6.48 7.55
C ARG A 175 -1.92 -7.85 8.20
N GLU A 176 -3.11 -8.38 8.43
CA GLU A 176 -3.35 -9.75 8.87
C GLU A 176 -3.17 -10.75 7.70
N LEU A 177 -1.95 -10.80 7.17
CA LEU A 177 -1.61 -11.69 6.07
C LEU A 177 -1.73 -13.15 6.50
N GLN A 178 -2.41 -13.97 5.69
CA GLN A 178 -2.51 -15.42 5.84
C GLN A 178 -1.21 -16.09 5.40
N THR A 179 -0.12 -15.80 6.11
CA THR A 179 1.22 -16.34 5.86
C THR A 179 1.99 -16.45 7.17
N PRO A 180 2.85 -17.47 7.34
CA PRO A 180 3.71 -17.59 8.51
C PRO A 180 4.62 -16.36 8.69
N GLU A 181 4.89 -15.97 9.94
CA GLU A 181 5.75 -14.81 10.26
C GLU A 181 7.17 -14.95 9.67
N ILE A 182 7.69 -16.18 9.57
CA ILE A 182 8.97 -16.43 8.91
C ILE A 182 8.97 -16.03 7.43
N ARG A 183 7.85 -16.21 6.72
CA ARG A 183 7.72 -15.80 5.31
C ARG A 183 7.66 -14.29 5.16
N LYS A 184 7.04 -13.59 6.12
CA LYS A 184 7.10 -12.12 6.18
C LYS A 184 8.54 -11.65 6.37
N PHE A 185 9.27 -12.26 7.31
CA PHE A 185 10.68 -11.95 7.54
C PHE A 185 11.54 -12.17 6.30
N GLU A 186 11.41 -13.31 5.62
CA GLU A 186 12.14 -13.59 4.38
C GLU A 186 11.85 -12.57 3.29
N ALA A 187 10.58 -12.17 3.13
CA ALA A 187 10.18 -11.15 2.15
C ALA A 187 10.74 -9.76 2.49
N MET A 188 10.72 -9.36 3.78
CA MET A 188 11.36 -8.13 4.26
C MET A 188 12.87 -8.16 3.99
N LEU A 189 13.53 -9.27 4.31
CA LEU A 189 14.96 -9.47 4.13
C LEU A 189 15.35 -9.38 2.65
N MET A 190 14.58 -10.00 1.76
CA MET A 190 14.80 -9.95 0.31
C MET A 190 14.65 -8.53 -0.23
N TRP A 191 13.59 -7.83 0.19
CA TRP A 191 13.36 -6.44 -0.21
C TRP A 191 14.46 -5.50 0.30
N ALA A 192 14.87 -5.62 1.58
CA ALA A 192 15.92 -4.79 2.18
C ALA A 192 17.28 -5.00 1.50
N LYS A 193 17.66 -6.25 1.22
CA LYS A 193 18.87 -6.57 0.46
C LYS A 193 18.85 -5.94 -0.93
N ASN A 194 17.74 -6.03 -1.66
CA ASN A 194 17.60 -5.40 -2.97
C ASN A 194 17.70 -3.87 -2.89
N LYS A 195 17.05 -3.25 -1.90
CA LYS A 195 17.09 -1.80 -1.69
C LYS A 195 18.52 -1.31 -1.47
N VAL A 196 19.26 -1.99 -0.60
CA VAL A 196 20.65 -1.66 -0.28
C VAL A 196 21.60 -1.96 -1.45
N ALA A 197 21.37 -3.05 -2.18
CA ALA A 197 22.15 -3.37 -3.39
C ALA A 197 22.05 -2.24 -4.44
N LYS A 198 20.86 -1.66 -4.63
CA LYS A 198 20.68 -0.49 -5.52
C LYS A 198 21.42 0.76 -5.01
N MET A 199 21.68 0.88 -3.70
CA MET A 199 22.41 2.01 -3.12
C MET A 199 23.94 1.89 -3.22
N LYS A 200 24.50 0.68 -3.37
CA LYS A 200 25.96 0.46 -3.48
C LYS A 200 26.62 1.20 -4.65
N ASN A 201 25.83 1.64 -5.62
CA ASN A 201 26.28 2.50 -6.72
C ASN A 201 26.62 3.94 -6.26
N HIS A 202 26.37 4.29 -5.00
CA HIS A 202 26.72 5.58 -4.41
C HIS A 202 27.87 5.44 -3.39
N PRO A 203 29.03 6.07 -3.62
CA PRO A 203 30.26 5.81 -2.86
C PRO A 203 30.31 6.38 -1.42
N ASN A 204 29.20 6.85 -0.87
CA ASN A 204 29.19 7.66 0.37
C ASN A 204 28.20 7.19 1.46
N LYS A 205 27.63 5.99 1.34
CA LYS A 205 26.69 5.45 2.33
C LYS A 205 27.18 4.13 2.90
N ASP A 206 27.20 4.04 4.24
CA ASP A 206 27.38 2.78 4.93
C ASP A 206 26.17 1.88 4.68
N THR A 207 26.28 1.05 3.64
CA THR A 207 25.23 0.12 3.23
C THR A 207 24.85 -0.90 4.30
N GLN A 208 25.76 -1.20 5.24
CA GLN A 208 25.49 -2.13 6.33
C GLN A 208 24.60 -1.46 7.39
N PHE A 209 24.92 -0.22 7.77
CA PHE A 209 24.10 0.56 8.70
C PHE A 209 22.68 0.79 8.15
N GLU A 210 22.55 1.18 6.88
CA GLU A 210 21.25 1.35 6.22
C GLU A 210 20.42 0.06 6.21
N PHE A 211 21.07 -1.08 5.94
CA PHE A 211 20.41 -2.39 6.00
C PHE A 211 19.85 -2.67 7.40
N GLU A 212 20.63 -2.44 8.45
CA GLU A 212 20.22 -2.65 9.84
C GLU A 212 19.05 -1.74 10.22
N CYS A 213 19.11 -0.44 9.88
CA CYS A 213 18.01 0.50 10.15
C CYS A 213 16.72 0.16 9.39
N ILE A 214 16.81 -0.32 8.15
CA ILE A 214 15.65 -0.78 7.39
C ILE A 214 15.04 -2.02 8.08
N MET A 215 15.86 -3.01 8.41
CA MET A 215 15.37 -4.24 9.03
C MET A 215 14.78 -3.99 10.42
N GLU A 216 15.37 -3.09 11.21
CA GLU A 216 14.81 -2.68 12.50
C GLU A 216 13.40 -2.08 12.34
N ARG A 217 13.20 -1.20 11.35
CA ARG A 217 11.89 -0.59 11.06
C ARG A 217 10.87 -1.61 10.53
N LEU A 218 11.25 -2.44 9.57
CA LEU A 218 10.35 -3.43 8.96
C LEU A 218 9.92 -4.51 9.95
N THR A 219 10.82 -4.96 10.81
CA THR A 219 10.55 -6.05 11.75
C THR A 219 9.97 -5.59 13.08
N ARG A 220 9.79 -4.28 13.31
CA ARG A 220 9.30 -3.75 14.59
C ARG A 220 7.99 -4.40 15.03
N ASP A 221 7.06 -4.54 14.08
CA ASP A 221 5.70 -5.05 14.33
C ASP A 221 5.57 -6.55 13.97
N LEU A 222 6.69 -7.21 13.63
CA LEU A 222 6.75 -8.64 13.32
C LEU A 222 6.67 -9.48 14.60
N ASN A 223 5.82 -10.51 14.63
CA ASN A 223 5.66 -11.35 15.80
C ASN A 223 6.71 -12.47 15.82
N LEU A 224 7.90 -12.15 16.32
CA LEU A 224 9.03 -13.09 16.40
C LEU A 224 8.71 -14.35 17.23
N CYS A 225 7.82 -14.26 18.23
CA CYS A 225 7.42 -15.41 19.04
C CYS A 225 6.67 -16.48 18.23
N ARG A 226 6.11 -16.13 17.07
CA ARG A 226 5.45 -17.06 16.15
C ARG A 226 6.41 -17.70 15.13
N ILE A 227 7.68 -17.32 15.11
CA ILE A 227 8.72 -17.99 14.31
C ILE A 227 9.31 -19.14 15.15
N SER A 228 9.52 -20.31 14.56
CA SER A 228 10.07 -21.44 15.33
C SER A 228 11.52 -21.19 15.78
N PRO A 229 11.98 -21.76 16.91
CA PRO A 229 13.37 -21.62 17.36
C PRO A 229 14.38 -22.09 16.31
N SER A 230 14.07 -23.18 15.60
CA SER A 230 14.90 -23.70 14.51
C SER A 230 15.04 -22.69 13.36
N GLU A 231 13.94 -22.04 12.95
CA GLU A 231 13.98 -21.00 11.91
C GLU A 231 14.66 -19.72 12.39
N LEU A 232 14.49 -19.32 13.65
CA LEU A 232 15.22 -18.19 14.23
C LEU A 232 16.73 -18.43 14.15
N LEU A 233 17.20 -19.63 14.48
CA LEU A 233 18.62 -19.96 14.48
C LEU A 233 19.19 -20.24 13.07
N ALA A 234 18.39 -20.82 12.17
CA ALA A 234 18.84 -21.21 10.83
C ALA A 234 18.69 -20.10 9.79
N VAL A 235 17.70 -19.20 9.93
CA VAL A 235 17.39 -18.17 8.93
C VAL A 235 17.65 -16.77 9.48
N VAL A 236 17.12 -16.44 10.66
CA VAL A 236 17.15 -15.07 11.20
C VAL A 236 18.51 -14.69 11.77
N LEU A 237 19.12 -15.57 12.56
CA LEU A 237 20.43 -15.33 13.18
C LEU A 237 21.55 -15.15 12.13
N PRO A 238 21.70 -16.03 11.12
CA PRO A 238 22.77 -15.89 10.12
C PRO A 238 22.57 -14.69 9.20
N SER A 239 21.34 -14.18 9.07
CA SER A 239 21.06 -13.03 8.21
C SER A 239 21.57 -11.71 8.78
N LYS A 240 21.94 -11.66 10.07
CA LYS A 240 22.37 -10.45 10.80
C LYS A 240 21.39 -9.28 10.65
N ALA A 241 20.11 -9.57 10.42
CA ALA A 241 19.09 -8.55 10.22
C ALA A 241 18.49 -8.05 11.55
N LEU A 242 18.65 -8.82 12.62
CA LEU A 242 18.23 -8.48 13.96
C LEU A 242 19.44 -8.56 14.90
N LYS A 243 19.44 -7.72 15.93
CA LYS A 243 20.43 -7.80 17.02
C LYS A 243 20.27 -9.15 17.73
N ASN A 244 21.41 -9.76 18.08
CA ASN A 244 21.43 -11.03 18.79
C ASN A 244 20.63 -10.98 20.11
N GLU A 245 20.67 -9.84 20.82
CA GLU A 245 19.90 -9.60 22.04
C GLU A 245 18.40 -9.84 21.82
N ARG A 246 17.81 -9.25 20.77
CA ARG A 246 16.39 -9.39 20.42
C ARG A 246 16.01 -10.84 20.09
N ILE A 247 16.91 -11.57 19.42
CA ILE A 247 16.71 -13.00 19.13
C ILE A 247 16.72 -13.82 20.43
N MET A 248 17.69 -13.57 21.31
CA MET A 248 17.80 -14.27 22.59
C MET A 248 16.62 -13.99 23.51
N GLU A 249 16.16 -12.73 23.59
CA GLU A 249 14.95 -12.35 24.31
C GLU A 249 13.72 -13.09 23.78
N THR A 250 13.57 -13.19 22.46
CA THR A 250 12.47 -13.94 21.82
C THR A 250 12.52 -15.42 22.21
N LEU A 251 13.69 -16.06 22.12
CA LEU A 251 13.85 -17.46 22.50
C LEU A 251 13.53 -17.69 23.99
N MET A 252 13.96 -16.78 24.87
CA MET A 252 13.64 -16.83 26.29
C MET A 252 12.13 -16.68 26.54
N MET A 253 11.46 -15.76 25.84
CA MET A 253 9.99 -15.62 25.90
C MET A 253 9.28 -16.89 25.45
N GLN A 254 9.72 -17.52 24.35
CA GLN A 254 9.14 -18.77 23.84
C GLN A 254 9.29 -19.93 24.83
N VAL A 255 10.42 -20.02 25.53
CA VAL A 255 10.63 -20.99 26.60
C VAL A 255 9.68 -20.73 27.76
N ASN A 256 9.54 -19.48 28.21
CA ASN A 256 8.67 -19.10 29.32
C ASN A 256 7.18 -19.37 29.03
N LEU A 257 6.75 -19.16 27.78
CA LEU A 257 5.40 -19.45 27.32
C LEU A 257 5.12 -20.95 27.16
N GLY A 258 6.16 -21.80 27.22
CA GLY A 258 6.04 -23.24 27.03
C GLY A 258 5.70 -23.65 25.60
N THR A 259 5.71 -22.72 24.65
CA THR A 259 5.26 -22.89 23.25
C THR A 259 6.03 -23.98 22.49
N TYR A 260 7.28 -24.25 22.90
CA TYR A 260 8.15 -25.26 22.30
C TYR A 260 8.77 -26.21 23.34
N ARG A 261 8.03 -26.50 24.43
CA ARG A 261 8.46 -27.54 25.38
C ARG A 261 8.61 -28.88 24.66
N MET A 262 9.82 -29.42 24.63
CA MET A 262 10.06 -30.78 24.15
C MET A 262 9.71 -31.78 25.27
N GLN A 263 8.48 -32.31 25.23
CA GLN A 263 8.02 -33.35 26.16
C GLN A 263 8.98 -34.54 26.21
N GLU A 264 9.55 -34.95 25.06
CA GLU A 264 10.52 -36.05 24.98
C GLU A 264 11.78 -35.82 25.83
N LEU A 265 12.25 -34.57 25.91
CA LEU A 265 13.42 -34.20 26.70
C LEU A 265 13.08 -34.16 28.20
N ASP A 266 11.86 -33.77 28.55
CA ASP A 266 11.37 -33.81 29.92
C ASP A 266 11.14 -35.25 30.40
N GLU A 267 10.60 -36.11 29.55
CA GLU A 267 10.46 -37.55 29.79
C GLU A 267 11.82 -38.23 29.92
N TYR A 268 12.78 -37.89 29.05
CA TYR A 268 14.15 -38.39 29.15
C TYR A 268 14.82 -37.94 30.47
N ARG A 269 14.66 -36.67 30.87
CA ARG A 269 15.14 -36.16 32.16
C ARG A 269 14.45 -36.82 33.36
N GLN A 270 13.17 -37.20 33.23
CA GLN A 270 12.48 -37.98 34.26
C GLN A 270 13.03 -39.40 34.35
N ARG A 271 13.25 -40.08 33.22
CA ARG A 271 13.84 -41.42 33.18
C ARG A 271 15.24 -41.47 33.78
N LEU A 272 16.09 -40.48 33.46
CA LEU A 272 17.42 -40.35 34.08
C LEU A 272 17.32 -40.20 35.61
N ARG A 273 16.46 -39.30 36.10
CA ARG A 273 16.24 -39.14 37.56
C ARG A 273 15.71 -40.39 38.23
N SER A 274 14.82 -41.13 37.56
CA SER A 274 14.31 -42.41 38.08
C SER A 274 15.40 -43.48 38.13
N GLN A 275 16.28 -43.57 37.12
CA GLN A 275 17.42 -44.49 37.12
C GLN A 275 18.42 -44.14 38.23
N GLU A 276 18.80 -42.87 38.38
CA GLU A 276 19.70 -42.42 39.46
C GLU A 276 19.13 -42.72 40.86
N SER A 277 17.82 -42.52 41.04
CA SER A 277 17.15 -42.86 42.31
C SER A 277 17.12 -44.38 42.58
N ALA A 278 16.91 -45.20 41.55
CA ALA A 278 16.91 -46.64 41.68
C ALA A 278 18.31 -47.17 42.03
N GLU A 279 19.36 -46.64 41.40
CA GLU A 279 20.75 -47.00 41.68
C GLU A 279 21.19 -46.60 43.10
N ALA A 280 20.79 -45.42 43.56
CA ALA A 280 21.04 -44.97 44.94
C ALA A 280 20.35 -45.88 45.98
N THR A 281 19.13 -46.34 45.69
CA THR A 281 18.37 -47.24 46.60
C THR A 281 19.00 -48.64 46.66
N VAL A 282 19.55 -49.13 45.55
CA VAL A 282 20.23 -50.43 45.47
C VAL A 282 21.59 -50.42 46.18
N GLN A 283 22.33 -49.31 46.17
CA GLN A 283 23.59 -49.18 46.92
C GLN A 283 23.38 -49.15 48.43
N VAL A 284 22.30 -48.52 48.91
CA VAL A 284 21.93 -48.52 50.35
C VAL A 284 21.58 -49.93 50.85
N HIS A 285 21.00 -50.78 49.98
CA HIS A 285 20.63 -52.16 50.34
C HIS A 285 21.79 -53.17 50.27
N ARG A 286 22.92 -52.81 49.65
CA ARG A 286 24.12 -53.67 49.54
C ARG A 286 25.22 -53.35 50.55
N GLY A 287 25.09 -52.27 51.32
CA GLY A 287 26.06 -51.82 52.32
C GLY A 287 25.62 -52.03 53.78
N GLY A 288 24.52 -52.74 54.03
CA GLY A 288 24.02 -53.09 55.37
C GLY A 288 24.33 -54.52 55.77
#